data_AF-A0A7W8ILW0-F1
#
_entry.id   AF-A0A7W8ILW0-F1
#
_cell.length_a   1.000
_cell.length_b   1.000
_cell.length_c   1.000
_cell.angle_alpha   90.00
_cell.angle_beta   90.00
_cell.angle_gamma   90.00
#
_symmetry.space_group_name_H-M   'P 1'
#
loop_
_entity.id
_entity.type
_entity.pdbx_description
1 polymer ?
#
loop_
_entity_poly.entity_id
_entity_poly.type
_entity_poly.pdbx_seq_one_letter_code
_entity_poly.pdbx_strand_id
1 'polypeptide(L)'
;MPVKINGHDTMALLYGGPSNIDTNFVTSLGLTTKTEATGSVDGIRVQLGDLTLQNVTAAKDDLQKQGYDARIIGHPVLFRLGEEVFNQVAVDIDFSRHRVAFRDLATLTKPVGAILIPLVELDGEHVLPLSVNGAAPRQFELELGNVIGPLMVTPAYAEKEGLLQGHPHSQRLSGRFVETVVSVDHLSFVGIDLPRTPIALIPDSEVPPDSITGGVGLPLLAKFRLIIDYSHNRLYAIPDDAAVKEAHRKGSDWVGIR
;
A
#
# COMPACT_ATOMS: atom_id res chain seq x y z
N MET A 1 7.26 -7.16 8.88
CA MET A 1 6.84 -8.24 9.79
C MET A 1 7.89 -9.33 9.85
N PRO A 2 8.05 -10.03 10.99
CA PRO A 2 8.97 -11.16 11.10
C PRO A 2 8.50 -12.34 10.24
N VAL A 3 9.44 -12.96 9.52
CA VAL A 3 9.20 -14.15 8.68
C VAL A 3 10.43 -15.06 8.70
N LYS A 4 10.28 -16.32 8.27
CA LYS A 4 11.42 -17.17 7.90
C LYS A 4 11.45 -17.40 6.40
N ILE A 5 12.60 -17.12 5.78
CA ILE A 5 12.86 -17.41 4.37
C ILE A 5 13.85 -18.56 4.32
N ASN A 6 13.43 -19.72 3.80
CA ASN A 6 14.23 -20.95 3.78
C ASN A 6 14.83 -21.33 5.15
N GLY A 7 14.12 -21.03 6.24
CA GLY A 7 14.56 -21.29 7.62
C GLY A 7 15.35 -20.16 8.28
N HIS A 8 15.67 -19.08 7.56
CA HIS A 8 16.37 -17.92 8.09
C HIS A 8 15.40 -16.83 8.55
N ASP A 9 15.51 -16.41 9.81
CA ASP A 9 14.74 -15.29 10.35
C ASP A 9 15.09 -13.98 9.65
N THR A 10 14.08 -13.24 9.21
CA THR A 10 14.22 -11.94 8.57
C THR A 10 12.94 -11.10 8.69
N MET A 11 12.97 -9.90 8.14
CA MET A 11 11.83 -9.00 8.03
C MET A 11 11.33 -8.93 6.59
N ALA A 12 10.02 -9.10 6.43
CA ALA A 12 9.32 -8.86 5.17
C ALA A 12 8.38 -7.65 5.24
N LEU A 13 8.17 -6.99 4.12
CA LEU A 13 7.11 -6.00 3.90
C LEU A 13 6.01 -6.66 3.06
N LEU A 14 4.73 -6.42 3.38
CA LEU A 14 3.66 -6.80 2.45
C LEU A 14 3.65 -5.83 1.28
N TYR A 15 3.55 -6.36 0.08
CA TYR A 15 3.67 -5.62 -1.16
C TYR A 15 2.49 -5.94 -2.09
N GLY A 16 1.97 -4.92 -2.76
CA GLY A 16 0.76 -5.04 -3.58
C GLY A 16 0.97 -5.84 -4.87
N GLY A 17 2.19 -5.79 -5.42
CA GLY A 17 2.58 -6.47 -6.66
C GLY A 17 3.40 -7.75 -6.43
N PRO A 18 4.22 -8.20 -7.41
CA PRO A 18 5.01 -9.44 -7.30
C PRO A 18 6.06 -9.43 -6.19
N SER A 19 6.39 -10.60 -5.64
CA SER A 19 7.42 -10.69 -4.58
C SER A 19 8.81 -10.23 -5.05
N ASN A 20 9.54 -9.54 -4.17
CA ASN A 20 10.96 -9.19 -4.37
C ASN A 20 11.83 -9.71 -3.23
N ILE A 21 13.08 -10.04 -3.54
CA ILE A 21 14.07 -10.47 -2.56
C ILE A 21 15.39 -9.72 -2.76
N ASP A 22 16.01 -9.32 -1.66
CA ASP A 22 17.28 -8.61 -1.71
C ASP A 22 18.40 -9.48 -2.30
N THR A 23 19.17 -8.90 -3.22
CA THR A 23 20.23 -9.60 -3.97
C THR A 23 21.33 -10.16 -3.07
N ASN A 24 21.71 -9.43 -2.02
CA ASN A 24 22.72 -9.91 -1.06
C ASN A 24 22.14 -11.03 -0.20
N PHE A 25 20.85 -10.94 0.15
CA PHE A 25 20.18 -11.99 0.88
C PHE A 25 20.06 -13.29 0.07
N VAL A 26 19.70 -13.23 -1.21
CA VAL A 26 19.74 -14.38 -2.14
C VAL A 26 21.10 -15.05 -2.12
N THR A 27 22.16 -14.26 -2.25
CA THR A 27 23.54 -14.76 -2.23
C THR A 27 23.89 -15.44 -0.90
N SER A 28 23.48 -14.84 0.22
CA SER A 28 23.73 -15.38 1.56
C SER A 28 23.03 -16.73 1.81
N LEU A 29 21.89 -16.96 1.14
CA LEU A 29 21.13 -18.20 1.22
C LEU A 29 21.62 -19.27 0.23
N GLY A 30 22.59 -18.95 -0.64
CA GLY A 30 23.04 -19.84 -1.70
C GLY A 30 21.97 -20.14 -2.75
N LEU A 31 21.00 -19.23 -2.92
CA LEU A 31 19.92 -19.40 -3.89
C LEU A 31 20.40 -19.05 -5.29
N THR A 32 20.02 -19.88 -6.26
CA THR A 32 20.39 -19.69 -7.67
C THR A 32 19.25 -19.06 -8.46
N THR A 33 19.58 -18.15 -9.38
CA THR A 33 18.61 -17.60 -10.32
C THR A 33 18.29 -18.61 -11.40
N LYS A 34 17.00 -18.73 -11.75
CA LYS A 34 16.54 -19.67 -12.77
C LYS A 34 17.06 -19.31 -14.17
N THR A 35 17.08 -18.01 -14.47
CA THR A 35 17.68 -17.44 -15.68
C THR A 35 18.27 -16.07 -15.37
N GLU A 36 19.50 -15.79 -15.84
CA GLU A 36 20.09 -14.45 -15.69
C GLU A 36 19.20 -13.36 -16.32
N ALA A 37 18.46 -13.71 -17.37
CA ALA A 37 17.57 -12.81 -18.10
C ALA A 37 16.36 -12.31 -17.30
N THR A 38 15.84 -13.08 -16.34
CA THR A 38 14.65 -12.69 -15.55
C THR A 38 15.01 -12.12 -14.18
N GLY A 39 16.26 -12.30 -13.74
CA GLY A 39 16.70 -11.89 -12.41
C GLY A 39 15.91 -12.54 -11.26
N SER A 40 15.10 -13.58 -11.49
CA SER A 40 14.20 -14.16 -10.50
C SER A 40 14.74 -15.44 -9.86
N VAL A 41 14.28 -15.71 -8.64
CA VAL A 41 14.65 -16.87 -7.81
C VAL A 41 13.39 -17.66 -7.45
N ASP A 42 13.45 -18.98 -7.64
CA ASP A 42 12.35 -19.91 -7.36
C ASP A 42 12.63 -20.75 -6.10
N GLY A 43 11.63 -21.52 -5.67
CA GLY A 43 11.82 -22.50 -4.60
C GLY A 43 11.93 -21.87 -3.22
N ILE A 44 11.51 -20.61 -3.09
CA ILE A 44 11.54 -19.90 -1.81
C ILE A 44 10.41 -20.45 -0.95
N ARG A 45 10.78 -20.93 0.23
CA ARG A 45 9.84 -21.25 1.31
C ARG A 45 9.73 -20.04 2.21
N VAL A 46 8.52 -19.50 2.33
CA VAL A 46 8.21 -18.38 3.22
C VAL A 46 7.34 -18.89 4.36
N GLN A 47 7.79 -18.72 5.60
CA GLN A 47 7.01 -19.05 6.78
C GLN A 47 6.65 -17.77 7.54
N LEU A 48 5.34 -17.57 7.79
CA LEU A 48 4.78 -16.43 8.53
C LEU A 48 3.85 -16.97 9.62
N GLY A 49 4.36 -17.09 10.84
CA GLY A 49 3.64 -17.80 11.91
C GLY A 49 3.38 -19.26 11.49
N ASP A 50 2.09 -19.63 11.45
CA ASP A 50 1.64 -20.96 11.06
C ASP A 50 1.45 -21.11 9.53
N LEU A 51 1.43 -20.00 8.78
CA LEU A 51 1.35 -20.04 7.32
C LEU A 51 2.71 -20.41 6.74
N THR A 52 2.73 -21.37 5.83
CA THR A 52 3.92 -21.70 5.02
C THR A 52 3.57 -21.68 3.55
N LEU A 53 4.19 -20.75 2.81
CA LEU A 53 4.15 -20.70 1.36
C LEU A 53 5.34 -21.50 0.82
N GLN A 54 5.08 -22.40 -0.11
CA GLN A 54 6.10 -23.21 -0.77
C GLN A 54 6.30 -22.73 -2.20
N ASN A 55 7.52 -22.87 -2.71
CA ASN A 55 7.85 -22.56 -4.10
C ASN A 55 7.47 -21.14 -4.53
N VAL A 56 7.62 -20.17 -3.63
CA VAL A 56 7.48 -18.75 -3.96
C VAL A 56 8.58 -18.38 -4.95
N THR A 57 8.20 -17.65 -5.98
CA THR A 57 9.12 -16.99 -6.91
C THR A 57 9.24 -15.54 -6.49
N ALA A 58 10.45 -14.98 -6.49
CA ALA A 58 10.67 -13.57 -6.22
C ALA A 58 11.71 -13.00 -7.18
N ALA A 59 11.45 -11.79 -7.69
CA ALA A 59 12.44 -11.05 -8.47
C ALA A 59 13.56 -10.53 -7.54
N LYS A 60 14.82 -10.62 -7.99
CA LYS A 60 15.92 -9.98 -7.28
C LYS A 60 15.82 -8.48 -7.42
N ASP A 61 16.01 -7.79 -6.30
CA ASP A 61 16.15 -6.35 -6.25
C ASP A 61 17.29 -5.99 -5.28
N ASP A 62 17.78 -4.76 -5.35
CA ASP A 62 18.74 -4.21 -4.39
C ASP A 62 17.98 -3.36 -3.36
N LEU A 63 17.16 -4.05 -2.56
CA LEU A 63 16.27 -3.44 -1.57
C LEU A 63 17.06 -2.62 -0.55
N GLN A 64 18.25 -3.08 -0.19
CA GLN A 64 19.11 -2.36 0.75
C GLN A 64 19.72 -1.08 0.16
N LYS A 65 20.08 -1.06 -1.13
CA LYS A 65 20.58 0.16 -1.77
C LYS A 65 19.51 1.22 -1.95
N GLN A 66 18.25 0.81 -2.12
CA GLN A 66 17.12 1.75 -2.07
C GLN A 66 17.05 2.38 -0.66
N GLY A 67 17.14 1.57 0.41
CA GLY A 67 17.35 2.04 1.78
C GLY A 67 16.19 2.86 2.39
N TYR A 68 15.13 3.15 1.63
CA TYR A 68 13.98 3.93 2.08
C TYR A 68 13.15 3.16 3.11
N ASP A 69 12.87 1.88 2.82
CA ASP A 69 12.15 0.99 3.73
C ASP A 69 12.85 0.92 5.09
N ALA A 70 14.17 0.73 5.10
CA ALA A 70 14.94 0.65 6.34
C ALA A 70 14.94 1.95 7.14
N ARG A 71 14.97 3.12 6.46
CA ARG A 71 14.91 4.43 7.12
C ARG A 71 13.56 4.70 7.79
N ILE A 72 12.48 4.18 7.20
CA ILE A 72 11.12 4.43 7.66
C ILE A 72 10.68 3.38 8.69
N ILE A 73 10.98 2.11 8.42
CA ILE A 73 10.58 0.96 9.24
C ILE A 73 11.57 0.74 10.41
N GLY A 74 12.78 1.28 10.31
CA GLY A 74 13.84 1.13 11.32
C GLY A 74 14.61 -0.19 11.26
N HIS A 75 14.28 -1.07 10.30
CA HIS A 75 14.93 -2.35 10.09
C HIS A 75 15.12 -2.65 8.60
N PRO A 76 16.20 -3.34 8.20
CA PRO A 76 16.35 -3.77 6.82
C PRO A 76 15.21 -4.70 6.39
N VAL A 77 14.57 -4.36 5.27
CA VAL A 77 13.62 -5.23 4.58
C VAL A 77 14.41 -6.03 3.55
N LEU A 78 14.44 -7.36 3.72
CA LEU A 78 15.15 -8.26 2.79
C LEU A 78 14.20 -8.98 1.84
N PHE A 79 12.89 -8.86 2.08
CA PHE A 79 11.86 -9.52 1.29
C PHE A 79 10.62 -8.64 1.22
N ARG A 80 10.10 -8.41 0.02
CA ARG A 80 8.76 -7.88 -0.21
C ARG A 80 7.87 -9.05 -0.60
N LEU A 81 6.90 -9.36 0.24
CA LEU A 81 5.96 -10.46 0.03
C LEU A 81 4.76 -9.94 -0.76
N GLY A 82 4.68 -10.38 -2.00
CA GLY A 82 3.75 -9.92 -3.01
C GLY A 82 2.46 -10.71 -3.13
N GLU A 83 1.81 -10.57 -4.27
CA GLU A 83 0.53 -11.19 -4.65
C GLU A 83 0.43 -12.69 -4.38
N GLU A 84 1.55 -13.42 -4.35
CA GLU A 84 1.57 -14.86 -4.10
C GLU A 84 0.93 -15.22 -2.75
N VAL A 85 1.02 -14.34 -1.74
CA VAL A 85 0.29 -14.53 -0.47
C VAL A 85 -1.18 -14.15 -0.59
N PHE A 86 -1.47 -13.01 -1.22
CA PHE A 86 -2.83 -12.46 -1.29
C PHE A 86 -3.77 -13.31 -2.15
N ASN A 87 -3.22 -14.08 -3.09
CA ASN A 87 -3.95 -15.01 -3.94
C ASN A 87 -4.29 -16.34 -3.25
N GLN A 88 -3.71 -16.62 -2.07
CA GLN A 88 -3.94 -17.87 -1.34
C GLN A 88 -4.76 -17.67 -0.06
N VAL A 89 -4.67 -16.50 0.55
CA VAL A 89 -5.30 -16.19 1.84
C VAL A 89 -5.80 -14.77 1.86
N ALA A 90 -6.82 -14.50 2.68
CA ALA A 90 -7.16 -13.13 3.00
C ALA A 90 -6.21 -12.57 4.06
N VAL A 91 -5.67 -11.39 3.82
CA VAL A 91 -4.69 -10.74 4.70
C VAL A 91 -5.39 -9.71 5.57
N ASP A 92 -5.47 -9.97 6.88
CA ASP A 92 -6.09 -9.12 7.90
C ASP A 92 -5.03 -8.31 8.64
N ILE A 93 -4.98 -7.02 8.35
CA ILE A 93 -4.02 -6.05 8.89
C ILE A 93 -4.73 -5.14 9.89
N ASP A 94 -4.34 -5.23 11.15
CA ASP A 94 -4.84 -4.44 12.27
C ASP A 94 -3.70 -3.55 12.78
N PHE A 95 -3.56 -2.37 12.16
CA PHE A 95 -2.44 -1.46 12.41
C PHE A 95 -2.41 -0.96 13.86
N SER A 96 -3.57 -0.63 14.45
CA SER A 96 -3.65 -0.13 15.84
C SER A 96 -3.22 -1.19 16.86
N ARG A 97 -3.35 -2.47 16.53
CA ARG A 97 -2.88 -3.60 17.36
C ARG A 97 -1.57 -4.21 16.88
N HIS A 98 -0.92 -3.63 15.87
CA HIS A 98 0.30 -4.16 15.25
C HIS A 98 0.21 -5.65 14.88
N ARG A 99 -0.94 -6.08 14.35
CA ARG A 99 -1.20 -7.49 14.02
C ARG A 99 -1.43 -7.66 12.54
N VAL A 100 -0.81 -8.69 11.98
CA VAL A 100 -1.20 -9.28 10.70
C VAL A 100 -1.66 -10.70 10.94
N ALA A 101 -2.77 -11.09 10.34
CA ALA A 101 -3.30 -12.44 10.36
C ALA A 101 -3.65 -12.89 8.94
N PHE A 102 -3.45 -14.18 8.67
CA PHE A 102 -3.78 -14.80 7.39
C PHE A 102 -5.02 -15.67 7.60
N ARG A 103 -6.07 -15.42 6.81
CA ARG A 103 -7.38 -16.04 6.98
C ARG A 103 -7.69 -16.97 5.82
N ASP A 104 -8.27 -18.11 6.17
CA ASP A 104 -8.83 -19.03 5.20
C ASP A 104 -9.99 -18.36 4.45
N LEU A 105 -9.86 -18.31 3.12
CA LEU A 105 -10.84 -17.74 2.21
C LEU A 105 -12.20 -18.43 2.30
N ALA A 106 -12.22 -19.75 2.52
CA ALA A 106 -13.45 -20.55 2.55
C ALA A 106 -14.34 -20.23 3.77
N THR A 107 -13.74 -19.73 4.85
CA THR A 107 -14.45 -19.39 6.09
C THR A 107 -14.55 -17.88 6.32
N LEU A 108 -14.03 -17.06 5.40
CA LEU A 108 -14.01 -15.62 5.55
C LEU A 108 -15.42 -15.02 5.43
N THR A 109 -15.92 -14.52 6.56
CA THR A 109 -17.14 -13.72 6.61
C THR A 109 -16.81 -12.24 6.80
N LYS A 110 -17.64 -11.36 6.21
CA LYS A 110 -17.59 -9.92 6.44
C LYS A 110 -17.62 -9.62 7.95
N PRO A 111 -16.59 -8.97 8.52
CA PRO A 111 -16.60 -8.61 9.93
C PRO A 111 -17.71 -7.59 10.26
N VAL A 112 -18.17 -7.61 11.51
CA VAL A 112 -19.09 -6.60 12.02
C VAL A 112 -18.45 -5.21 11.91
N GLY A 113 -19.24 -4.24 11.43
CA GLY A 113 -18.78 -2.86 11.24
C GLY A 113 -17.87 -2.64 10.03
N ALA A 114 -17.51 -3.68 9.29
CA ALA A 114 -16.71 -3.53 8.09
C ALA A 114 -17.51 -2.91 6.94
N ILE A 115 -16.84 -2.03 6.19
CA ILE A 115 -17.30 -1.51 4.91
C ILE A 115 -16.66 -2.37 3.83
N LEU A 116 -17.48 -2.86 2.89
CA LEU A 116 -17.02 -3.63 1.75
C LEU A 116 -16.67 -2.64 0.62
N ILE A 117 -15.44 -2.74 0.13
CA ILE A 117 -14.92 -1.98 -1.00
C ILE A 117 -14.63 -2.99 -2.11
N PRO A 118 -15.23 -2.84 -3.30
CA PRO A 118 -14.85 -3.67 -4.44
C PRO A 118 -13.41 -3.31 -4.84
N LEU A 119 -12.57 -4.33 -4.99
CA LEU A 119 -11.31 -4.19 -5.70
C LEU A 119 -11.57 -4.52 -7.17
N VAL A 120 -10.84 -3.86 -8.06
CA VAL A 120 -10.85 -4.18 -9.49
C VAL A 120 -9.42 -4.40 -9.91
N GLU A 121 -9.17 -5.36 -10.78
CA GLU A 121 -7.89 -5.48 -11.45
C GLU A 121 -7.88 -4.59 -12.69
N LEU A 122 -6.99 -3.61 -12.74
CA LEU A 122 -6.78 -2.73 -13.90
C LEU A 122 -5.29 -2.66 -14.21
N ASP A 123 -4.94 -2.97 -15.45
CA ASP A 123 -3.55 -2.95 -15.94
C ASP A 123 -2.55 -3.73 -15.05
N GLY A 124 -3.02 -4.82 -14.44
CA GLY A 124 -2.24 -5.67 -13.54
C GLY A 124 -2.22 -5.23 -12.08
N GLU A 125 -2.91 -4.14 -11.73
CA GLU A 125 -2.94 -3.60 -10.37
C GLU A 125 -4.31 -3.77 -9.72
N HIS A 126 -4.33 -4.00 -8.40
CA HIS A 126 -5.55 -3.98 -7.61
C HIS A 126 -5.92 -2.56 -7.20
N VAL A 127 -6.98 -2.03 -7.80
CA VAL A 127 -7.45 -0.66 -7.57
C VAL A 127 -8.71 -0.61 -6.72
N LEU A 128 -8.92 0.55 -6.09
CA LEU A 128 -10.11 0.88 -5.31
C LEU A 128 -10.61 2.30 -5.64
N PRO A 129 -11.91 2.56 -5.44
CA PRO A 129 -12.49 3.87 -5.66
C PRO A 129 -12.20 4.84 -4.50
N LEU A 130 -11.75 6.05 -4.82
CA LEU A 130 -11.53 7.14 -3.87
C LEU A 130 -11.91 8.49 -4.50
N SER A 131 -12.37 9.45 -3.67
CA SER A 131 -12.76 10.80 -4.12
C SER A 131 -11.87 11.87 -3.47
N VAL A 132 -11.46 12.85 -4.28
CA VAL A 132 -10.65 14.00 -3.88
C VAL A 132 -11.47 15.27 -4.13
N ASN A 133 -11.54 16.18 -3.16
CA ASN A 133 -12.27 17.45 -3.21
C ASN A 133 -13.74 17.31 -3.68
N GLY A 134 -14.39 16.19 -3.35
CA GLY A 134 -15.79 15.92 -3.75
C GLY A 134 -15.97 15.56 -5.23
N ALA A 135 -14.90 15.40 -6.00
CA ALA A 135 -14.96 14.91 -7.38
C ALA A 135 -15.52 13.48 -7.44
N ALA A 136 -16.03 13.08 -8.62
CA ALA A 136 -16.50 11.71 -8.84
C ALA A 136 -15.39 10.70 -8.50
N PRO A 137 -15.69 9.58 -7.81
CA PRO A 137 -14.67 8.60 -7.44
C PRO A 137 -13.85 8.10 -8.63
N ARG A 138 -12.53 7.99 -8.44
CA ARG A 138 -11.57 7.47 -9.42
C ARG A 138 -10.85 6.24 -8.87
N GLN A 139 -10.20 5.50 -9.76
CA GLN A 139 -9.49 4.27 -9.43
C GLN A 139 -8.06 4.59 -9.00
N PHE A 140 -7.71 4.16 -7.80
CA PHE A 140 -6.37 4.27 -7.25
C PHE A 140 -5.86 2.90 -6.86
N GLU A 141 -4.59 2.62 -7.14
CA GLU A 141 -3.92 1.40 -6.70
C GLU A 141 -3.96 1.27 -5.17
N LEU A 142 -4.20 0.06 -4.68
CA LEU A 142 -3.97 -0.31 -3.28
C LEU A 142 -2.46 -0.48 -3.04
N GLU A 143 -1.77 0.63 -2.83
CA GLU A 143 -0.31 0.70 -2.84
C GLU A 143 0.29 0.42 -1.44
N LEU A 144 0.39 -0.85 -1.06
CA LEU A 144 0.97 -1.26 0.23
C LEU A 144 2.47 -0.92 0.37
N GLY A 145 3.17 -0.66 -0.74
CA GLY A 145 4.58 -0.26 -0.76
C GLY A 145 4.81 1.21 -0.43
N ASN A 146 3.79 2.07 -0.54
CA ASN A 146 3.93 3.50 -0.31
C ASN A 146 3.85 3.84 1.17
N VAL A 147 5.01 3.82 1.81
CA VAL A 147 5.19 4.08 3.25
C VAL A 147 5.28 5.57 3.60
N ILE A 148 5.35 6.48 2.62
CA ILE A 148 5.67 7.91 2.84
C ILE A 148 4.43 8.81 2.81
N GLY A 149 3.55 8.64 1.82
CA GLY A 149 2.40 9.52 1.61
C GLY A 149 1.06 8.79 1.73
N PRO A 150 -0.02 9.45 2.18
CA PRO A 150 -1.34 8.83 2.22
C PRO A 150 -1.94 8.63 0.82
N LEU A 151 -1.57 9.47 -0.15
CA LEU A 151 -2.03 9.39 -1.53
C LEU A 151 -0.97 9.97 -2.47
N MET A 152 -0.79 9.30 -3.60
CA MET A 152 -0.07 9.83 -4.77
C MET A 152 -1.03 9.94 -5.94
N VAL A 153 -0.89 10.99 -6.76
CA VAL A 153 -1.73 11.24 -7.95
C VAL A 153 -0.87 11.48 -9.18
N THR A 154 -1.38 11.14 -10.36
CA THR A 154 -0.71 11.52 -11.61
C THR A 154 -0.75 13.05 -11.81
N PRO A 155 0.29 13.64 -12.44
CA PRO A 155 0.27 15.06 -12.80
C PRO A 155 -0.96 15.45 -13.65
N ALA A 156 -1.36 14.59 -14.59
CA ALA A 156 -2.53 14.82 -15.44
C ALA A 156 -3.84 14.91 -14.63
N TYR A 157 -4.01 14.07 -13.61
CA TYR A 157 -5.16 14.16 -12.72
C TYR A 157 -5.11 15.44 -11.87
N ALA A 158 -3.94 15.78 -11.32
CA ALA A 158 -3.76 16.98 -10.53
C ALA A 158 -4.05 18.26 -11.32
N GLU A 159 -3.66 18.31 -12.59
CA GLU A 159 -3.97 19.42 -13.50
C GLU A 159 -5.48 19.49 -13.78
N LYS A 160 -6.09 18.37 -14.17
CA LYS A 160 -7.51 18.28 -14.53
C LYS A 160 -8.44 18.71 -13.39
N GLU A 161 -8.15 18.27 -12.16
CA GLU A 161 -8.94 18.60 -10.98
C GLU A 161 -8.47 19.90 -10.30
N GLY A 162 -7.47 20.59 -10.87
CA GLY A 162 -6.98 21.87 -10.38
C GLY A 162 -6.33 21.80 -8.99
N LEU A 163 -5.75 20.66 -8.60
CA LEU A 163 -5.31 20.40 -7.22
C LEU A 163 -4.17 21.32 -6.75
N LEU A 164 -3.41 21.91 -7.67
CA LEU A 164 -2.36 22.88 -7.36
C LEU A 164 -2.86 24.34 -7.43
N GLN A 165 -4.04 24.59 -8.01
CA GLN A 165 -4.53 25.95 -8.24
C GLN A 165 -4.98 26.57 -6.94
N GLY A 166 -4.40 27.71 -6.57
CA GLY A 166 -4.74 28.42 -5.33
C GLY A 166 -4.23 27.75 -4.04
N HIS A 167 -3.45 26.67 -4.14
CA HIS A 167 -2.95 25.92 -2.99
C HIS A 167 -1.41 26.06 -2.86
N PRO A 168 -0.90 26.41 -1.66
CA PRO A 168 0.53 26.29 -1.39
C PRO A 168 0.98 24.84 -1.56
N HIS A 169 2.11 24.64 -2.23
CA HIS A 169 2.75 23.34 -2.38
C HIS A 169 4.22 23.41 -1.98
N SER A 170 4.76 22.26 -1.60
CA SER A 170 6.15 22.08 -1.24
C SER A 170 6.77 20.95 -2.05
N GLN A 171 8.03 20.66 -1.80
CA GLN A 171 8.72 19.50 -2.35
C GLN A 171 9.21 18.61 -1.22
N ARG A 172 9.14 17.29 -1.42
CA ARG A 172 9.76 16.31 -0.54
C ARG A 172 10.68 15.38 -1.34
N LEU A 173 11.73 14.91 -0.68
CA LEU A 173 12.53 13.80 -1.20
C LEU A 173 11.85 12.49 -0.83
N SER A 174 11.48 11.71 -1.82
CA SER A 174 10.85 10.40 -1.70
C SER A 174 11.65 9.45 -2.57
N GLY A 175 12.36 8.53 -1.94
CA GLY A 175 13.24 7.70 -2.72
C GLY A 175 14.40 8.50 -3.32
N ARG A 176 14.59 8.29 -4.62
CA ARG A 176 15.50 9.04 -5.51
C ARG A 176 14.79 10.23 -6.18
N PHE A 177 13.51 10.44 -5.88
CA PHE A 177 12.65 11.40 -6.54
C PHE A 177 12.37 12.62 -5.66
N VAL A 178 12.18 13.76 -6.30
CA VAL A 178 11.62 14.95 -5.68
C VAL A 178 10.16 15.03 -6.10
N GLU A 179 9.26 14.96 -5.12
CA GLU A 179 7.82 14.98 -5.34
C GLU A 179 7.24 16.33 -4.92
N THR A 180 6.35 16.89 -5.73
CA THR A 180 5.53 18.03 -5.33
C THR A 180 4.43 17.55 -4.38
N VAL A 181 4.26 18.25 -3.25
CA VAL A 181 3.25 17.93 -2.23
C VAL A 181 2.29 19.09 -2.07
N VAL A 182 1.00 18.81 -2.08
CA VAL A 182 -0.08 19.77 -1.85
C VAL A 182 -1.10 19.19 -0.89
N SER A 183 -1.79 20.02 -0.12
CA SER A 183 -2.92 19.55 0.70
C SER A 183 -4.22 19.72 -0.07
N VAL A 184 -5.01 18.65 -0.18
CA VAL A 184 -6.37 18.71 -0.71
C VAL A 184 -7.35 19.03 0.42
N ASP A 185 -8.42 19.76 0.09
CA ASP A 185 -9.42 20.18 1.08
C ASP A 185 -10.09 18.97 1.71
N HIS A 186 -10.50 18.00 0.88
CA HIS A 186 -11.25 16.82 1.31
C HIS A 186 -10.74 15.56 0.61
N LEU A 187 -10.46 14.52 1.39
CA LEU A 187 -10.18 13.18 0.88
C LEU A 187 -11.22 12.22 1.45
N SER A 188 -12.10 11.72 0.58
CA SER A 188 -13.18 10.81 0.96
C SER A 188 -12.80 9.36 0.64
N PHE A 189 -12.63 8.55 1.68
CA PHE A 189 -12.25 7.14 1.59
C PHE A 189 -13.00 6.31 2.64
N VAL A 190 -13.67 5.24 2.20
CA VAL A 190 -14.42 4.31 3.07
C VAL A 190 -15.44 5.00 3.98
N GLY A 191 -16.15 6.00 3.44
CA GLY A 191 -17.15 6.75 4.21
C GLY A 191 -16.57 7.68 5.29
N ILE A 192 -15.25 7.83 5.35
CA ILE A 192 -14.58 8.87 6.15
C ILE A 192 -14.17 9.99 5.20
N ASP A 193 -14.40 11.23 5.64
CA ASP A 193 -13.87 12.42 5.01
C ASP A 193 -12.69 12.96 5.82
N LEU A 194 -11.54 13.10 5.17
CA LEU A 194 -10.28 13.51 5.78
C LEU A 194 -9.88 14.89 5.25
N PRO A 195 -10.03 15.94 6.08
CA PRO A 195 -9.76 17.29 5.61
C PRO A 195 -8.27 17.61 5.63
N ARG A 196 -7.83 18.45 4.69
CA ARG A 196 -6.44 18.94 4.56
C ARG A 196 -5.44 17.79 4.47
N THR A 197 -5.72 16.81 3.63
CA THR A 197 -4.87 15.63 3.48
C THR A 197 -3.72 15.95 2.52
N PRO A 198 -2.45 15.75 2.92
CA PRO A 198 -1.32 15.96 2.01
C PRO A 198 -1.28 14.86 0.95
N ILE A 199 -1.24 15.23 -0.32
CA ILE A 199 -1.05 14.33 -1.44
C ILE A 199 0.26 14.68 -2.16
N ALA A 200 0.88 13.71 -2.80
CA ALA A 200 2.06 13.92 -3.62
C ALA A 200 1.77 13.67 -5.10
N LEU A 201 2.44 14.40 -5.99
CA LEU A 201 2.42 14.12 -7.42
C LEU A 201 3.45 13.03 -7.74
N ILE A 202 3.02 12.05 -8.52
CA ILE A 202 3.89 10.99 -9.06
C ILE A 202 4.89 11.63 -10.03
N PRO A 203 6.20 11.31 -9.94
CA PRO A 203 7.19 11.77 -10.92
C PRO A 203 6.85 11.28 -12.34
N ASP A 204 7.08 12.11 -13.36
CA ASP A 204 6.75 11.79 -14.77
C ASP A 204 7.34 10.46 -15.26
N SER A 205 8.47 10.02 -14.70
CA SER A 205 9.13 8.76 -15.05
C SER A 205 8.50 7.50 -14.45
N GLU A 206 7.57 7.65 -13.50
CA GLU A 206 6.96 6.56 -12.74
C GLU A 206 5.42 6.62 -12.83
N VAL A 207 4.89 7.34 -13.83
CA VAL A 207 3.44 7.49 -14.03
C VAL A 207 2.83 6.12 -14.40
N PRO A 208 1.79 5.66 -13.68
CA PRO A 208 1.08 4.43 -14.02
C PRO A 208 0.28 4.58 -15.33
N PRO A 209 -0.26 3.48 -15.89
CA PRO A 209 -1.19 3.54 -17.02
C PRO A 209 -2.35 4.51 -16.80
N ASP A 210 -2.86 5.13 -17.87
CA ASP A 210 -3.93 6.14 -17.83
C ASP A 210 -5.23 5.69 -17.13
N SER A 211 -5.45 4.39 -16.98
CA SER A 211 -6.61 3.83 -16.27
C SER A 211 -6.51 4.01 -14.74
N ILE A 212 -5.30 4.25 -14.21
CA ILE A 212 -4.98 4.35 -12.79
C ILE A 212 -4.64 5.81 -12.46
N THR A 213 -5.33 6.38 -11.48
CA THR A 213 -5.21 7.80 -11.11
C THR A 213 -4.03 8.08 -10.17
N GLY A 214 -3.50 7.03 -9.54
CA GLY A 214 -2.37 7.05 -8.63
C GLY A 214 -2.49 5.94 -7.59
N GLY A 215 -1.84 6.09 -6.44
CA GLY A 215 -1.76 5.04 -5.41
C GLY A 215 -2.18 5.52 -4.02
N VAL A 216 -2.87 4.64 -3.28
CA VAL A 216 -3.27 4.85 -1.89
C VAL A 216 -2.25 4.23 -0.96
N GLY A 217 -1.50 5.06 -0.26
CA GLY A 217 -0.39 4.61 0.58
C GLY A 217 -0.76 4.24 2.02
N LEU A 218 0.19 3.61 2.70
CA LEU A 218 0.05 3.13 4.07
C LEU A 218 -0.39 4.19 5.09
N PRO A 219 0.06 5.46 5.05
CA PRO A 219 -0.43 6.48 5.98
C PRO A 219 -1.95 6.71 5.96
N LEU A 220 -2.62 6.49 4.81
CA LEU A 220 -4.08 6.50 4.74
C LEU A 220 -4.65 5.15 5.18
N LEU A 221 -4.13 4.06 4.62
CA LEU A 221 -4.59 2.70 4.88
C LEU A 221 -4.52 2.31 6.37
N ALA A 222 -3.50 2.79 7.08
CA ALA A 222 -3.29 2.55 8.51
C ALA A 222 -4.34 3.19 9.43
N LYS A 223 -5.22 4.06 8.89
CA LYS A 223 -6.40 4.58 9.60
C LYS A 223 -7.53 3.55 9.71
N PHE A 224 -7.35 2.38 9.12
CA PHE A 224 -8.34 1.31 9.07
C PHE A 224 -7.69 -0.02 9.46
N ARG A 225 -8.49 -0.92 10.04
CA ARG A 225 -8.20 -2.34 9.93
C ARG A 225 -8.65 -2.82 8.56
N LEU A 226 -7.77 -3.49 7.84
CA LEU A 226 -7.99 -3.96 6.47
C LEU A 226 -8.06 -5.48 6.45
N ILE A 227 -8.98 -6.04 5.66
CA ILE A 227 -8.95 -7.45 5.28
C ILE A 227 -9.01 -7.51 3.75
N ILE A 228 -7.87 -7.84 3.17
CA ILE A 228 -7.63 -7.85 1.73
C ILE A 228 -7.85 -9.27 1.22
N ASP A 229 -8.73 -9.44 0.24
CA ASP A 229 -9.08 -10.72 -0.37
C ASP A 229 -9.09 -10.55 -1.90
N TYR A 230 -7.90 -10.69 -2.50
CA TYR A 230 -7.70 -10.54 -3.94
C TYR A 230 -8.44 -11.62 -4.72
N SER A 231 -8.46 -12.86 -4.23
CA SER A 231 -9.18 -13.98 -4.87
C SER A 231 -10.67 -13.72 -5.08
N HIS A 232 -11.28 -12.83 -4.28
CA HIS A 232 -12.68 -12.42 -4.42
C HIS A 232 -12.84 -10.93 -4.74
N ASN A 233 -11.79 -10.24 -5.18
CA ASN A 233 -11.81 -8.84 -5.60
C ASN A 233 -12.48 -7.92 -4.56
N ARG A 234 -12.10 -8.08 -3.29
CA ARG A 234 -12.71 -7.32 -2.20
C ARG A 234 -11.73 -6.91 -1.13
N LEU A 235 -12.01 -5.74 -0.56
CA LEU A 235 -11.39 -5.22 0.64
C LEU A 235 -12.48 -4.96 1.67
N TYR A 236 -12.31 -5.48 2.87
CA TYR A 236 -13.07 -5.04 4.03
C TYR A 236 -12.25 -4.03 4.81
N ALA A 237 -12.80 -2.84 5.03
CA ALA A 237 -12.16 -1.80 5.82
C ALA A 237 -13.03 -1.45 7.03
N ILE A 238 -12.40 -1.39 8.19
CA ILE A 238 -13.04 -0.99 9.45
C ILE A 238 -12.29 0.27 9.93
N PRO A 239 -12.94 1.44 9.97
CA PRO A 239 -12.36 2.65 10.53
C PRO A 239 -11.79 2.42 11.94
N ASP A 240 -10.60 2.94 12.22
CA ASP A 240 -10.11 3.04 13.59
C ASP A 240 -10.82 4.19 14.32
N ASP A 241 -11.08 4.04 15.62
CA ASP A 241 -11.77 5.05 16.44
C ASP A 241 -11.05 6.40 16.41
N ALA A 242 -9.72 6.36 16.32
CA ALA A 242 -8.90 7.57 16.18
C ALA A 242 -9.14 8.28 14.84
N ALA A 243 -9.29 7.53 13.75
CA ALA A 243 -9.57 8.09 12.42
C ALA A 243 -10.95 8.75 12.37
N VAL A 244 -11.96 8.11 12.96
CA VAL A 244 -13.31 8.66 13.09
C VAL A 244 -13.31 9.97 13.88
N LYS A 245 -12.59 10.01 15.01
CA LYS A 245 -12.45 11.24 15.82
C LYS A 245 -11.72 12.35 15.09
N GLU A 246 -10.68 12.04 14.30
CA GLU A 246 -9.96 13.04 13.50
C GLU A 246 -10.89 13.71 12.47
N ALA A 247 -11.68 12.91 11.76
CA ALA A 247 -12.66 13.41 10.80
C ALA A 247 -13.69 14.35 11.46
N HIS A 248 -14.24 13.95 12.61
CA HIS A 248 -15.22 14.77 13.33
C HIS A 248 -14.63 16.06 13.91
N ARG A 249 -13.43 16.01 14.51
CA ARG A 249 -12.83 17.17 15.19
C ARG A 249 -12.53 18.32 14.23
N LYS A 250 -12.05 18.00 13.02
CA LYS A 250 -11.69 19.02 12.03
C LYS A 250 -12.88 19.53 11.22
N GLY A 251 -14.01 18.80 11.22
CA GLY A 251 -15.28 19.27 10.64
C GLY A 251 -16.09 20.20 11.55
N SER A 252 -15.91 20.11 12.87
CA SER A 252 -16.60 20.97 13.86
C SER A 252 -15.97 22.35 14.08
N ASP A 253 -14.75 22.58 13.59
CA ASP A 253 -14.06 23.88 13.71
C ASP A 253 -14.57 24.93 12.70
N TRP A 254 -15.56 24.59 11.86
CA TRP A 254 -16.33 25.51 11.03
C TRP A 254 -17.74 25.73 11.60
N VAL A 255 -17.81 26.40 12.76
CA VAL A 255 -18.98 27.22 13.11
C VAL A 255 -18.52 28.67 13.03
N GLY A 256 -19.04 29.37 12.03
CA GLY A 256 -18.47 30.62 11.53
C GLY A 256 -18.27 31.70 12.57
N ILE A 257 -17.17 32.44 12.40
CA ILE A 257 -17.10 33.83 12.79
C ILE A 257 -17.30 34.63 11.50
N ARG A 258 -18.45 35.30 11.42
CA ARG A 258 -18.79 36.31 10.42
C ARG A 258 -17.89 37.54 10.56
#